data_AF-A0A4Y8L0I0-F1
#
_entry.id   AF-A0A4Y8L0I0-F1
#
_cell.length_a   1.000
_cell.length_b   1.000
_cell.length_c   1.000
_cell.angle_alpha   90.00
_cell.angle_beta   90.00
_cell.angle_gamma   90.00
#
_symmetry.space_group_name_H-M   'P 1'
#
loop_
_entity.id
_entity.type
_entity.pdbx_description
1 polymer ?
#
loop_
_entity_poly.entity_id
_entity_poly.type
_entity_poly.pdbx_seq_one_letter_code
_entity_poly.pdbx_strand_id
1 'polypeptide(L)'
;METTKETKTATVFTDSDGIHHPFTYNDLESLTETIYYFIIDNDYLSDEDIRVTLADGTSFWWNFFLARACFCKGRITAAEMIEELLNTEEVII
;
A
#
# COMPACT_ATOMS: atom_id res chain seq x y z
N MET A 1 5.55 0.25 29.52
CA MET A 1 4.19 -0.25 29.25
C MET A 1 4.21 -0.80 27.85
N GLU A 2 4.16 -2.12 27.68
CA GLU A 2 3.94 -2.72 26.36
C GLU A 2 2.48 -2.50 26.00
N THR A 3 2.23 -1.52 25.13
CA THR A 3 0.93 -1.42 24.45
C THR A 3 0.83 -2.62 23.52
N THR A 4 0.01 -3.60 23.88
CA THR A 4 -0.40 -4.68 22.97
C THR A 4 -1.02 -4.01 21.75
N LYS A 5 -0.33 -4.01 20.60
CA LYS A 5 -0.89 -3.46 19.37
C LYS A 5 -2.09 -4.32 18.98
N GLU A 6 -3.29 -3.76 19.06
CA GLU A 6 -4.50 -4.45 18.61
C GLU A 6 -4.39 -4.72 17.11
N THR A 7 -4.46 -6.00 16.77
CA THR A 7 -4.38 -6.46 15.40
C THR A 7 -5.76 -6.40 14.75
N LYS A 8 -5.83 -5.83 13.54
CA LYS A 8 -7.06 -5.63 12.75
C LYS A 8 -6.92 -6.32 11.40
N THR A 9 -8.04 -6.57 10.73
CA THR A 9 -8.07 -7.15 9.38
C THR A 9 -8.71 -6.17 8.41
N ALA A 10 -7.99 -5.86 7.34
CA ALA A 10 -8.50 -5.11 6.19
C ALA A 10 -8.75 -6.09 5.03
N THR A 11 -9.65 -5.72 4.13
CA THR A 11 -9.86 -6.43 2.87
C THR A 11 -9.41 -5.54 1.72
N VAL A 12 -8.52 -6.07 0.90
CA VAL A 12 -7.97 -5.39 -0.28
C VAL A 12 -8.54 -6.05 -1.51
N PHE A 13 -9.01 -5.24 -2.44
CA PHE A 13 -9.56 -5.66 -3.71
C PHE A 13 -8.66 -5.12 -4.83
N THR A 14 -8.31 -6.00 -5.75
CA THR A 14 -7.43 -5.74 -6.89
C THR A 14 -8.20 -6.03 -8.18
N ASP A 15 -8.20 -5.08 -9.12
CA ASP A 15 -8.83 -5.27 -10.43
C ASP A 15 -8.08 -6.30 -11.29
N SER A 16 -6.77 -6.53 -11.04
CA SER A 16 -5.95 -7.57 -11.67
C SER A 16 -6.58 -8.96 -11.67
N ASP A 17 -7.09 -9.38 -10.51
CA ASP A 17 -7.59 -10.73 -10.29
C ASP A 17 -9.08 -10.79 -9.91
N GLY A 18 -9.67 -9.64 -9.54
CA GLY A 18 -11.04 -9.54 -9.07
C GLY A 18 -11.28 -10.22 -7.73
N ILE A 19 -10.23 -10.44 -6.93
CA ILE A 19 -10.27 -11.18 -5.66
C ILE A 19 -10.15 -10.21 -4.48
N HIS A 20 -10.76 -10.61 -3.36
CA HIS A 20 -10.62 -9.95 -2.07
C HIS A 20 -9.55 -10.63 -1.21
N HIS A 21 -8.46 -9.91 -0.93
CA HIS A 21 -7.32 -10.35 -0.13
C HIS A 21 -7.44 -9.83 1.31
N PRO A 22 -7.53 -10.71 2.33
CA PRO A 22 -7.53 -10.28 3.72
C PRO A 22 -6.11 -10.00 4.22
N PHE A 23 -5.85 -8.80 4.74
CA PHE A 23 -4.56 -8.42 5.34
C PHE A 23 -4.69 -8.06 6.80
N THR A 24 -3.77 -8.59 7.59
CA THR A 24 -3.68 -8.33 9.02
C THR A 24 -2.73 -7.16 9.26
N TYR A 25 -3.14 -6.16 10.04
CA TYR A 25 -2.36 -4.95 10.28
C TYR A 25 -2.53 -4.42 11.70
N ASN A 26 -1.53 -3.67 12.17
CA ASN A 26 -1.56 -3.04 13.49
C ASN A 26 -1.73 -1.51 13.40
N ASP A 27 -1.32 -0.93 12.28
CA ASP A 27 -1.41 0.49 11.94
C ASP A 27 -1.46 0.65 10.42
N LEU A 28 -1.85 1.83 9.92
CA LEU A 28 -1.96 2.06 8.48
C LEU A 28 -0.61 1.95 7.76
N GLU A 29 0.51 2.19 8.44
CA GLU A 29 1.85 2.02 7.89
C GLU A 29 2.13 0.54 7.57
N SER A 30 1.92 -0.37 8.54
CA SER A 30 2.08 -1.82 8.32
C SER A 30 1.08 -2.40 7.32
N LEU A 31 -0.16 -1.88 7.27
CA LEU A 31 -1.13 -2.28 6.25
C LEU A 31 -0.61 -1.93 4.85
N THR A 32 -0.18 -0.68 4.68
CA THR A 32 0.35 -0.18 3.42
C THR A 32 1.61 -0.97 3.03
N GLU A 33 2.48 -1.31 3.98
CA GLU A 33 3.70 -2.12 3.76
C GLU A 33 3.38 -3.46 3.15
N THR A 34 2.39 -4.12 3.75
CA THR A 34 1.95 -5.44 3.33
C THR A 34 1.34 -5.40 1.93
N ILE A 35 0.51 -4.38 1.64
CA ILE A 35 -0.08 -4.18 0.32
C ILE A 35 0.99 -3.92 -0.74
N TYR A 36 1.99 -3.09 -0.43
CA TYR A 36 3.09 -2.78 -1.34
C TYR A 36 3.87 -4.04 -1.74
N TYR A 37 4.31 -4.84 -0.77
CA TYR A 37 5.02 -6.09 -1.07
C TYR A 37 4.14 -7.09 -1.80
N PHE A 38 2.86 -7.17 -1.45
CA PHE A 38 1.91 -8.05 -2.13
C PHE A 38 1.79 -7.72 -3.64
N ILE A 39 1.69 -6.44 -4.00
CA ILE A 39 1.62 -5.99 -5.40
C ILE A 39 2.91 -6.38 -6.14
N ILE A 40 4.08 -6.13 -5.54
CA ILE A 40 5.39 -6.44 -6.14
C ILE A 40 5.57 -7.94 -6.32
N ASP A 41 5.30 -8.74 -5.28
CA ASP A 41 5.49 -10.19 -5.29
C ASP A 41 4.55 -10.88 -6.30
N ASN A 42 3.42 -10.25 -6.64
CA ASN A 42 2.44 -10.77 -7.60
C ASN A 42 2.50 -10.09 -8.97
N ASP A 43 3.46 -9.19 -9.21
CA ASP A 43 3.65 -8.46 -10.48
C ASP A 43 2.37 -7.73 -10.94
N TYR A 44 1.60 -7.20 -9.99
CA TYR A 44 0.43 -6.38 -10.29
C TYR A 44 0.86 -5.01 -10.78
N LEU A 45 0.16 -4.50 -11.79
CA LEU A 45 0.53 -3.23 -12.40
C LEU A 45 0.29 -2.08 -11.40
N SER A 46 1.23 -1.14 -11.35
CA SER A 46 1.22 -0.03 -10.39
C SER A 46 0.08 0.98 -10.61
N ASP A 47 -0.55 0.95 -11.79
CA ASP A 47 -1.66 1.78 -12.22
C ASP A 47 -3.04 1.17 -11.92
N GLU A 48 -3.08 0.03 -11.23
CA GLU A 48 -4.34 -0.59 -10.84
C GLU A 48 -5.08 0.14 -9.72
N ASP A 49 -6.40 0.14 -9.84
CA ASP A 49 -7.33 0.65 -8.85
C ASP A 49 -7.43 -0.35 -7.67
N ILE A 50 -6.59 -0.15 -6.65
CA ILE A 50 -6.57 -1.01 -5.46
C ILE A 50 -7.48 -0.42 -4.40
N ARG A 51 -8.61 -1.09 -4.12
CA ARG A 51 -9.53 -0.64 -3.07
C ARG A 51 -9.24 -1.36 -1.77
N VAL A 52 -8.96 -0.58 -0.72
CA VAL A 52 -8.74 -1.09 0.64
C VAL A 52 -9.96 -0.77 1.49
N THR A 53 -10.49 -1.76 2.21
CA THR A 53 -11.57 -1.59 3.18
C THR A 53 -11.10 -2.01 4.57
N LEU A 54 -11.13 -1.07 5.52
CA LEU A 54 -10.68 -1.25 6.90
C LEU A 54 -11.72 -2.00 7.74
N ALA A 55 -11.31 -2.46 8.93
CA ALA A 55 -12.17 -3.18 9.87
C ALA A 55 -13.41 -2.39 10.35
N ASP A 56 -13.36 -1.06 10.28
CA ASP A 56 -14.48 -0.18 10.62
C ASP A 56 -15.43 0.08 9.44
N GLY A 57 -15.17 -0.53 8.29
CA GLY A 57 -15.95 -0.37 7.05
C GLY A 57 -15.53 0.82 6.19
N THR A 58 -14.55 1.64 6.61
CA THR A 58 -14.02 2.74 5.80
C THR A 58 -13.27 2.19 4.60
N SER A 59 -13.54 2.68 3.41
CA SER A 59 -12.78 2.34 2.20
C SER A 59 -11.94 3.52 1.69
N PHE A 60 -10.78 3.22 1.12
CA PHE A 60 -9.97 4.16 0.35
C PHE A 60 -9.31 3.47 -0.85
N TRP A 61 -8.96 4.28 -1.86
CA TRP A 61 -8.14 3.83 -2.97
C TRP A 61 -6.67 3.94 -2.57
N TRP A 62 -5.97 2.82 -2.63
CA TRP A 62 -4.54 2.78 -2.42
C TRP A 62 -3.85 3.09 -3.75
N ASN A 63 -2.82 3.93 -3.67
CA ASN A 63 -1.97 4.24 -4.81
C ASN A 63 -0.53 4.39 -4.33
N PHE A 64 0.39 4.45 -5.29
CA PHE A 64 1.82 4.57 -5.00
C PHE A 64 2.18 5.83 -4.19
N PHE A 65 1.43 6.92 -4.36
CA PHE A 65 1.63 8.15 -3.57
C PHE A 65 1.27 7.96 -2.10
N LEU A 66 0.20 7.24 -1.80
CA LEU A 66 -0.21 6.89 -0.44
C LEU A 66 0.82 5.96 0.19
N ALA A 67 1.28 4.96 -0.58
CA ALA A 67 2.37 4.06 -0.20
C ALA A 67 3.60 4.85 0.26
N ARG A 68 4.07 5.71 -0.64
CA ARG A 68 5.17 6.62 -0.43
C ARG A 68 4.97 7.54 0.79
N ALA A 69 3.79 8.14 0.97
CA ALA A 69 3.50 9.01 2.11
C ALA A 69 3.57 8.28 3.46
N CYS A 70 3.21 6.99 3.48
CA CYS A 70 3.33 6.14 4.65
C CYS A 70 4.79 5.71 4.94
N PHE A 71 5.59 5.39 3.92
CA PHE A 71 6.98 4.91 4.10
C PHE A 71 8.04 6.01 4.20
N CYS A 72 7.80 7.20 3.64
CA CYS A 72 8.74 8.33 3.67
C CYS A 72 9.02 8.88 5.09
N LYS A 73 8.43 8.32 6.15
CA LYS A 73 8.74 8.66 7.54
C LYS A 73 10.05 8.04 8.06
N GLY A 74 10.85 7.40 7.20
CA GLY A 74 12.24 7.04 7.50
C GLY A 74 12.79 5.79 6.83
N ARG A 75 12.11 5.20 5.84
CA ARG A 75 12.52 3.92 5.23
C ARG A 75 12.96 3.97 3.75
N ILE A 76 12.68 5.06 3.04
CA ILE A 76 13.24 5.31 1.70
C ILE A 76 13.86 6.70 1.66
N THR A 77 15.00 6.81 0.98
CA THR A 77 15.69 8.06 0.72
C THR A 77 14.99 8.85 -0.39
N ALA A 78 15.26 10.16 -0.46
CA ALA A 78 14.75 10.99 -1.55
C ALA A 78 15.25 10.53 -2.94
N ALA A 79 16.38 9.81 -3.02
CA ALA A 79 16.92 9.28 -4.27
C ALA A 79 16.12 8.06 -4.76
N GLU A 80 15.90 7.07 -3.89
CA GLU A 80 15.05 5.90 -4.19
C GLU A 80 13.62 6.33 -4.57
N MET A 81 13.14 7.38 -3.89
CA MET A 81 11.86 8.01 -4.18
C MET A 81 11.79 8.66 -5.57
N ILE A 82 12.90 9.19 -6.09
CA ILE A 82 12.98 9.80 -7.43
C ILE A 82 13.17 8.72 -8.49
N GLU A 83 13.97 7.70 -8.24
CA GLU A 83 14.15 6.56 -9.16
C GLU A 83 12.82 5.86 -9.45
N GLU A 84 12.03 5.58 -8.41
CA GLU A 84 10.70 4.95 -8.59
C GLU A 84 9.74 5.86 -9.36
N LEU A 85 9.71 7.17 -9.07
CA LEU A 85 8.89 8.12 -9.82
C LEU A 85 9.27 8.21 -11.30
N LEU A 86 10.56 8.04 -11.62
CA LEU A 86 11.06 8.10 -12.99
C LEU A 86 10.84 6.78 -13.74
N ASN A 87 10.77 5.65 -13.02
CA ASN A 87 10.48 4.33 -13.57
C ASN A 87 8.97 4.08 -13.76
N THR A 88 8.13 4.78 -13.02
CA THR A 88 6.69 4.84 -13.29
C THR A 88 6.50 5.80 -14.47
N GLU A 89 6.07 5.34 -15.64
CA GLU A 89 5.96 6.14 -16.89
C GLU A 89 4.88 7.26 -16.85
N GLU A 90 4.77 8.01 -15.74
CA GLU A 90 3.95 9.22 -15.59
C GLU A 90 4.78 10.39 -15.06
N VAL A 91 5.83 10.77 -15.78
CA VAL A 91 6.35 12.15 -15.69
C VAL A 91 6.50 12.70 -17.10
N ILE A 92 5.42 13.29 -17.62
CA ILE A 92 5.53 14.28 -18.70
C ILE A 92 6.14 15.53 -18.06
N ILE A 93 7.40 15.82 -18.37
CA ILE A 93 8.08 17.08 -18.06
C ILE A 93 7.59 18.17 -19.02
#